data_AF-A0A7S2WKL7-F1
#
_entry.id   AF-A0A7S2WKL7-F1
#
_cell.length_a   1.000
_cell.length_b   1.000
_cell.length_c   1.000
_cell.angle_alpha   90.00
_cell.angle_beta   90.00
_cell.angle_gamma   90.00
#
_symmetry.space_group_name_H-M   'P 1'
#
loop_
_entity.id
_entity.type
_entity.pdbx_description
1 polymer ?
#
loop_
_entity_poly.entity_id
_entity_poly.type
_entity_poly.pdbx_seq_one_letter_code
_entity_poly.pdbx_strand_id
1 'polypeptide(L)'
;CTANKLINGKQCTICWYVDDTKIPHKESKVVTEILEEIKKHFGDLIISRGDGHDLLGMHVKMNRKDKTIEIQIIDQSQEVIDILGEEIDGTVVTPSLKTLFVVRDDDVQLNEE
;
A
#
# COMPACT_ATOMS: atom_id res chain seq x y z
N CYS A 1 -0.87 -1.61 -11.34
CA CYS A 1 0.40 -1.95 -12.02
C CYS A 1 1.58 -1.41 -11.22
N THR A 2 2.78 -1.97 -11.46
CA THR A 2 4.01 -1.57 -10.76
C THR A 2 5.17 -1.48 -11.74
N ALA A 3 5.96 -0.42 -11.65
CA ALA A 3 7.21 -0.23 -12.39
C ALA A 3 8.36 0.03 -11.39
N ASN A 4 9.51 -0.57 -11.64
CA ASN A 4 10.69 -0.46 -10.78
C ASN A 4 11.90 0.02 -11.58
N LYS A 5 12.73 0.89 -10.98
CA LYS A 5 14.00 1.33 -11.54
C LYS A 5 14.99 1.68 -10.44
N LEU A 6 16.27 1.39 -10.66
CA LEU A 6 17.34 1.92 -9.81
C LEU A 6 17.68 3.35 -10.24
N ILE A 7 17.61 4.30 -9.32
CA ILE A 7 18.01 5.70 -9.49
C ILE A 7 19.01 6.02 -8.39
N ASN A 8 20.19 6.55 -8.74
CA ASN A 8 21.29 6.81 -7.79
C ASN A 8 21.67 5.59 -6.93
N GLY A 9 21.54 4.38 -7.47
CA GLY A 9 21.81 3.13 -6.74
C GLY A 9 20.78 2.81 -5.64
N LYS A 10 19.59 3.43 -5.67
CA LYS A 10 18.46 3.16 -4.77
C LYS A 10 17.21 2.76 -5.57
N GLN A 11 16.38 1.91 -4.96
CA GLN A 11 15.12 1.48 -5.55
C GLN A 11 14.15 2.68 -5.65
N CYS A 12 13.69 2.94 -6.87
CA CYS A 12 12.48 3.73 -7.14
C CYS A 12 11.39 2.78 -7.62
N THR A 13 10.23 2.87 -6.99
CA THR A 13 9.05 2.11 -7.39
C THR A 13 7.92 3.09 -7.68
N ILE A 14 7.20 2.87 -8.78
CA ILE A 14 5.95 3.56 -9.08
C ILE A 14 4.87 2.48 -9.07
N CYS A 15 3.90 2.60 -8.17
CA CYS A 15 2.71 1.76 -8.13
C CYS A 15 1.50 2.63 -8.47
N TRP A 16 0.62 2.15 -9.34
CA TRP A 16 -0.62 2.87 -9.65
C TRP A 16 -1.79 1.93 -9.86
N TYR A 17 -2.98 2.45 -9.60
CA TYR A 17 -4.25 1.86 -9.95
C TYR A 17 -5.15 2.98 -10.49
N VAL A 18 -5.47 2.93 -11.78
CA VAL A 18 -6.11 4.04 -12.50
C VAL A 18 -5.32 5.34 -12.26
N ASP A 19 -5.89 6.32 -11.57
CA ASP A 19 -5.32 7.62 -11.24
C ASP A 19 -4.61 7.68 -9.87
N ASP A 20 -4.89 6.72 -8.98
CA ASP A 20 -4.24 6.62 -7.67
C ASP A 20 -2.79 6.10 -7.81
N THR A 21 -1.83 6.96 -7.45
CA THR A 21 -0.40 6.70 -7.69
C THR A 21 0.44 6.87 -6.42
N LYS A 22 1.33 5.90 -6.16
CA LYS A 22 2.33 5.92 -5.09
C LYS A 22 3.73 5.87 -5.68
N ILE A 23 4.59 6.84 -5.32
CA ILE A 23 5.97 6.95 -5.83
C ILE A 23 6.99 6.98 -4.68
N PRO A 24 7.34 5.82 -4.08
CA PRO A 24 8.40 5.75 -3.09
C PRO A 24 9.80 5.83 -3.74
N HIS A 25 10.63 6.69 -3.16
CA HIS A 25 12.08 6.70 -3.35
C HIS A 25 12.77 7.18 -2.07
N LYS A 26 14.03 6.78 -1.85
CA LYS A 26 14.80 7.21 -0.66
C LYS A 26 15.07 8.72 -0.66
N GLU A 27 15.33 9.29 -1.82
CA GLU A 27 15.61 10.71 -2.02
C GLU A 27 14.35 11.43 -2.51
N SER A 28 13.87 12.41 -1.74
CA SER A 28 12.65 13.17 -2.04
C SER A 28 12.75 13.98 -3.34
N LYS A 29 13.96 14.42 -3.70
CA LYS A 29 14.22 15.15 -4.95
C LYS A 29 13.88 14.32 -6.18
N VAL A 30 14.24 13.04 -6.19
CA VAL A 30 13.90 12.11 -7.28
C VAL A 30 12.38 11.97 -7.41
N VAL A 31 11.65 11.89 -6.30
CA VAL A 31 10.17 11.87 -6.32
C VAL A 31 9.63 13.16 -6.96
N THR A 32 10.17 14.32 -6.59
CA THR A 32 9.77 15.61 -7.18
C THR A 32 10.04 15.65 -8.68
N GLU A 33 11.23 15.23 -9.13
CA GLU A 33 11.59 15.20 -10.55
C GLU A 33 10.63 14.29 -11.35
N ILE A 34 10.27 13.12 -10.82
CA ILE A 34 9.30 12.22 -11.45
C ILE A 34 7.90 12.88 -11.52
N LEU A 35 7.45 13.51 -10.44
CA LEU A 35 6.15 14.19 -10.41
C LEU A 35 6.07 15.32 -11.45
N GLU A 36 7.15 16.07 -11.66
CA GLU A 36 7.20 17.11 -12.71
C GLU A 36 7.09 16.52 -14.12
N GLU A 37 7.70 15.37 -14.40
CA GLU A 37 7.55 14.69 -15.70
C GLU A 37 6.12 14.20 -15.95
N ILE A 38 5.46 13.68 -14.90
CA ILE A 38 4.05 13.27 -14.96
C ILE A 38 3.16 14.50 -15.19
N LYS A 39 3.42 15.60 -14.46
CA LYS A 39 2.67 16.85 -14.56
C LYS A 39 2.67 17.44 -15.98
N LYS A 40 3.78 17.30 -16.72
CA LYS A 40 3.86 17.73 -18.13
C LYS A 40 2.87 17.00 -19.05
N HIS A 41 2.53 15.74 -18.74
CA HIS A 41 1.65 14.93 -19.56
C HIS A 41 0.18 14.99 -19.11
N PHE A 42 -0.05 15.03 -17.80
CA PHE A 42 -1.40 14.90 -17.23
C PHE A 42 -1.95 16.21 -16.63
N GLY A 43 -1.14 17.27 -16.58
CA GLY A 43 -1.52 18.53 -15.95
C GLY A 43 -1.31 18.53 -14.45
N ASP A 44 -1.97 19.45 -13.74
CA ASP A 44 -1.84 19.59 -12.29
C ASP A 44 -2.26 18.33 -11.54
N LEU A 45 -1.44 17.94 -10.56
CA LEU A 45 -1.62 16.73 -9.75
C LEU A 45 -2.01 17.12 -8.32
N ILE A 46 -2.88 16.34 -7.70
CA ILE A 46 -3.10 16.39 -6.26
C ILE A 46 -1.99 15.56 -5.60
N ILE A 47 -1.10 16.23 -4.87
CA ILE A 47 0.10 15.61 -4.29
C ILE A 47 -0.01 15.58 -2.76
N SER A 48 0.09 14.39 -2.18
CA SER A 48 0.31 14.19 -0.75
C SER A 48 1.76 13.75 -0.49
N ARG A 49 2.36 14.21 0.61
CA ARG A 49 3.72 13.85 1.03
C ARG A 49 3.76 13.69 2.54
N GLY A 50 4.63 12.81 3.01
CA GLY A 50 4.91 12.62 4.42
C GLY A 50 4.88 11.16 4.80
N ASP A 51 4.45 10.90 6.03
CA ASP A 51 4.37 9.56 6.59
C ASP A 51 2.94 9.01 6.60
N GLY A 52 1.93 9.83 6.30
CA GLY A 52 0.52 9.42 6.20
C GLY A 52 0.00 9.60 4.78
N HIS A 53 -0.70 8.60 4.26
CA HIS A 53 -1.28 8.62 2.92
C HIS A 53 -2.61 7.86 2.89
N ASP A 54 -3.57 8.42 2.16
CA ASP A 54 -4.75 7.71 1.66
C ASP A 54 -4.42 7.14 0.28
N LEU A 55 -4.60 5.83 0.09
CA LEU A 55 -4.37 5.17 -1.19
C LEU A 55 -5.40 4.06 -1.37
N LEU A 56 -6.27 4.17 -2.38
CA LEU A 56 -7.36 3.21 -2.62
C LEU A 56 -8.28 3.03 -1.40
N GLY A 57 -8.50 4.10 -0.65
CA GLY A 57 -9.25 4.11 0.62
C GLY A 57 -8.57 3.33 1.77
N MET A 58 -7.30 2.95 1.59
CA MET A 58 -6.46 2.44 2.67
C MET A 58 -5.70 3.60 3.31
N HIS A 59 -5.77 3.70 4.64
CA HIS A 59 -4.95 4.61 5.42
C HIS A 59 -3.58 3.97 5.68
N VAL A 60 -2.54 4.50 5.06
CA VAL A 60 -1.17 4.00 5.22
C VAL A 60 -0.35 4.98 6.05
N LYS A 61 0.21 4.50 7.16
CA LYS A 61 1.06 5.28 8.06
C LYS A 61 2.43 4.65 8.26
N MET A 62 3.47 5.42 7.97
CA MET A 62 4.87 5.05 8.15
C MET A 62 5.38 5.54 9.50
N ASN A 63 5.40 4.65 10.51
CA ASN A 63 5.89 4.99 11.84
C ASN A 63 7.42 4.90 11.87
N ARG A 64 8.10 6.00 11.49
CA ARG A 64 9.57 6.04 11.33
C ARG A 64 10.35 5.68 12.60
N LYS A 65 9.84 6.10 13.76
CA LYS A 65 10.47 5.85 15.07
C LYS A 65 10.53 4.35 15.39
N ASP A 66 9.41 3.67 15.17
CA ASP A 66 9.24 2.27 15.55
C ASP A 66 9.57 1.32 14.39
N LYS A 67 9.87 1.88 13.20
CA LYS A 67 10.15 1.16 11.95
C LYS A 67 9.02 0.21 11.54
N THR A 68 7.78 0.59 11.83
CA THR A 68 6.59 -0.15 11.45
C THR A 68 5.80 0.59 10.39
N ILE A 69 4.99 -0.16 9.65
CA ILE A 69 4.00 0.37 8.73
C ILE A 69 2.65 -0.10 9.24
N GLU A 70 1.71 0.83 9.34
CA GLU A 70 0.33 0.58 9.69
C GLU A 70 -0.53 0.79 8.45
N ILE A 71 -1.43 -0.15 8.18
CA ILE A 71 -2.35 -0.11 7.05
C ILE A 71 -3.74 -0.37 7.63
N GLN A 72 -4.64 0.59 7.53
CA GLN A 72 -6.02 0.47 8.02
C GLN A 72 -7.00 0.58 6.86
N ILE A 73 -8.02 -0.29 6.88
CA ILE A 73 -9.14 -0.32 5.92
C ILE A 73 -10.50 -0.28 6.63
N ILE A 74 -10.50 0.27 7.85
CA ILE A 74 -11.64 0.19 8.77
C ILE A 74 -12.87 0.87 8.18
N ASP A 75 -12.71 2.04 7.57
CA ASP A 75 -13.81 2.80 6.97
C ASP A 75 -14.51 2.00 5.86
N GLN A 76 -13.74 1.37 4.97
CA GLN A 76 -14.27 0.50 3.92
C GLN A 76 -14.97 -0.73 4.50
N SER A 77 -14.41 -1.29 5.57
CA SER A 77 -14.99 -2.46 6.24
C SER A 77 -16.33 -2.10 6.88
N GLN A 78 -16.42 -0.92 7.50
CA GLN A 78 -17.65 -0.41 8.08
C GLN A 78 -18.70 -0.11 7.00
N GLU A 79 -18.31 0.51 5.88
CA GLU A 79 -19.22 0.76 4.76
C GLU A 79 -19.83 -0.54 4.21
N VAL A 80 -19.02 -1.60 4.08
CA VAL A 80 -19.52 -2.92 3.65
C VAL A 80 -20.50 -3.51 4.67
N ILE A 81 -20.20 -3.42 5.96
CA ILE A 81 -21.10 -3.88 7.04
C ILE A 81 -22.43 -3.12 6.98
N ASP A 82 -22.37 -1.80 6.82
CA ASP A 82 -23.56 -0.96 6.76
C ASP A 82 -24.42 -1.26 5.52
N ILE A 83 -23.80 -1.57 4.38
CA ILE A 83 -24.48 -1.97 3.13
C ILE A 83 -25.18 -3.32 3.28
N LEU A 84 -24.57 -4.29 3.97
CA LEU A 84 -25.17 -5.61 4.18
C LEU A 84 -26.49 -5.47 4.97
N GLY A 85 -26.50 -4.60 5.98
CA GLY A 85 -27.72 -4.28 6.76
C GLY A 85 -28.28 -5.45 7.58
N GLU A 86 -27.57 -6.57 7.65
CA GLU A 86 -27.92 -7.76 8.42
C GLU A 86 -27.32 -7.67 9.83
N GLU A 87 -27.99 -8.28 10.81
CA GLU A 87 -27.43 -8.42 12.15
C GLU A 87 -26.27 -9.43 12.12
N ILE A 88 -25.08 -8.96 12.46
CA ILE A 88 -23.88 -9.81 12.56
C ILE A 88 -23.84 -10.42 13.98
N ASP A 89 -24.50 -11.56 14.17
CA ASP A 89 -24.58 -12.27 15.45
C ASP A 89 -23.56 -13.44 15.58
N GLY A 90 -22.90 -13.79 14.48
CA GLY A 90 -21.91 -14.86 14.40
C GLY A 90 -20.48 -14.38 14.61
N THR A 91 -19.69 -15.12 15.40
CA THR A 91 -18.22 -14.96 15.45
C THR A 91 -17.56 -16.07 14.65
N VAL A 92 -16.71 -15.70 13.70
CA VAL A 92 -15.86 -16.62 12.95
C VAL A 92 -14.38 -16.31 13.20
N VAL A 93 -13.54 -17.34 13.18
CA VAL A 93 -12.09 -17.15 13.31
C VAL A 93 -11.59 -16.42 12.05
N THR A 94 -10.91 -15.29 12.22
CA THR A 94 -10.32 -14.57 11.07
C THR A 94 -9.31 -15.47 10.35
N PRO A 95 -9.31 -15.52 9.00
CA PRO A 95 -8.28 -16.22 8.24
C PRO A 95 -6.89 -15.61 8.44
N SER A 96 -6.81 -14.38 8.96
CA SER A 96 -5.56 -13.66 9.23
C SER A 96 -4.98 -14.00 10.61
N LEU A 97 -4.66 -15.27 10.83
CA LEU A 97 -3.94 -15.69 12.03
C LEU A 97 -2.60 -14.97 12.13
N LYS A 98 -2.05 -14.81 13.35
CA LYS A 98 -0.70 -14.25 13.56
C LYS A 98 0.39 -14.99 12.79
N THR A 99 0.11 -16.23 12.41
CA THR A 99 0.98 -17.11 11.62
C THR A 99 0.81 -16.95 10.11
N LEU A 100 -0.05 -16.05 9.62
CA LEU A 100 -0.36 -15.90 8.19
C LEU A 100 0.91 -15.67 7.33
N PHE A 101 1.88 -14.93 7.86
CA PHE A 101 3.17 -14.65 7.20
C PHE A 101 4.34 -15.44 7.80
N VAL A 102 4.06 -16.43 8.65
CA VAL A 102 5.09 -17.30 9.22
C VAL A 102 5.29 -18.48 8.27
N VAL A 103 6.43 -18.49 7.60
CA VAL A 103 6.88 -19.64 6.80
C VAL A 103 7.39 -20.71 7.76
N ARG A 104 6.99 -21.97 7.54
CA ARG A 104 7.55 -23.11 8.28
C ARG A 104 8.74 -23.66 7.50
N ASP A 105 9.91 -23.70 8.13
CA ASP A 105 11.14 -24.16 7.48
C ASP A 105 11.10 -25.66 7.11
N ASP A 106 10.23 -26.43 7.76
CA ASP A 106 10.09 -27.87 7.59
C ASP A 106 9.04 -28.27 6.54
N ASP A 107 8.31 -27.32 5.97
CA ASP A 107 7.26 -27.61 4.98
C ASP A 107 7.84 -27.96 3.61
N VAL A 108 7.16 -28.86 2.90
CA VAL A 108 7.56 -29.26 1.55
C VAL A 108 7.42 -28.06 0.62
N GLN A 109 8.53 -27.66 0.00
CA GLN A 109 8.54 -26.61 -1.01
C GLN A 109 7.59 -27.01 -2.15
N LEU A 110 6.64 -26.12 -2.47
CA LEU A 110 5.78 -26.31 -3.63
C LEU A 110 6.65 -26.39 -4.89
N ASN A 111 6.27 -27.27 -5.80
CA ASN A 111 6.88 -27.37 -7.12
C ASN A 111 6.76 -26.03 -7.86
N GLU A 112 7.78 -25.69 -8.64
CA GLU A 112 7.67 -24.60 -9.60
C GLU A 112 6.62 -25.01 -10.64
N GLU A 113 5.59 -24.17 -10.85
CA GLU A 113 4.59 -24.32 -11.93
C GLU A 113 5.22 -24.16 -13.32
#